data_AF-A0A3A8YNM0-F1
#
_entry.id   AF-A0A3A8YNM0-F1
#
_cell.length_a   1.000
_cell.length_b   1.000
_cell.length_c   1.000
_cell.angle_alpha   90.00
_cell.angle_beta   90.00
_cell.angle_gamma   90.00
#
_symmetry.space_group_name_H-M   'P 1'
#
loop_
_entity.id
_entity.type
_entity.pdbx_description
1 polymer ?
#
loop_
_entity_poly.entity_id
_entity_poly.type
_entity_poly.pdbx_seq_one_letter_code
_entity_poly.pdbx_strand_id
1 'polypeptide(L)'
;MSKRKYTHIQGLLPEIQVMIANGKSHREIEGFLGLTGDRPVHNLLKRERRKEKKLQAGIAPRPKGGPRKNDAPRSIEAEQAYEIHRLKMENKLLRVFCN
;
A
#
# COMPACT_ATOMS: atom_id res chain seq x y z
N MET A 1 -13.12 10.10 -20.08
CA MET A 1 -11.74 10.28 -19.56
C MET A 1 -10.87 9.15 -20.09
N SER A 2 -9.91 9.46 -20.97
CA SER A 2 -8.93 8.48 -21.44
C SER A 2 -8.21 7.85 -20.23
N LYS A 3 -8.22 6.52 -20.10
CA LYS A 3 -7.50 5.80 -19.04
C LYS A 3 -6.04 6.26 -19.09
N ARG A 4 -5.52 6.78 -17.97
CA ARG A 4 -4.10 7.12 -17.86
C ARG A 4 -3.29 5.83 -18.10
N LYS A 5 -2.49 5.78 -19.16
CA LYS A 5 -1.70 4.60 -19.57
C LYS A 5 -0.73 4.11 -18.49
N TYR A 6 -0.45 4.91 -17.46
CA TYR A 6 0.57 4.63 -16.43
C TYR A 6 0.07 4.03 -15.12
N THR A 7 -1.25 3.97 -14.89
CA THR A 7 -1.78 3.68 -13.55
C THR A 7 -1.36 2.31 -13.00
N HIS A 8 -0.94 1.38 -13.88
CA HIS A 8 -0.46 0.05 -13.51
C HIS A 8 0.78 -0.41 -14.30
N ILE A 9 1.76 0.47 -14.55
CA ILE A 9 3.01 0.11 -15.25
C ILE A 9 3.76 -1.06 -14.58
N GLN A 10 3.55 -1.26 -13.27
CA GLN A 10 4.05 -2.39 -12.49
C GLN A 10 3.61 -3.76 -13.06
N GLY A 11 2.42 -3.84 -13.66
CA GLY A 11 1.89 -5.07 -14.27
C GLY A 11 2.60 -5.45 -15.57
N LEU A 12 3.26 -4.50 -16.23
CA LEU A 12 4.02 -4.72 -17.46
C LEU A 12 5.45 -5.22 -17.20
N LEU A 13 5.84 -5.33 -15.93
CA LEU A 13 7.19 -5.73 -15.54
C LEU A 13 7.64 -7.08 -16.13
N PRO A 14 6.81 -8.15 -16.13
CA PRO A 14 7.19 -9.43 -16.72
C PRO A 14 7.46 -9.29 -18.23
N GLU A 15 6.61 -8.56 -18.93
CA GLU A 15 6.74 -8.32 -20.38
C GLU A 15 8.01 -7.53 -20.69
N ILE A 16 8.27 -6.46 -19.93
CA ILE A 16 9.48 -5.65 -20.06
C ILE A 16 10.74 -6.49 -19.84
N GLN A 17 10.74 -7.39 -18.85
CA GLN A 17 11.89 -8.29 -18.61
C GLN A 17 12.15 -9.23 -19.78
N VAL A 18 11.10 -9.80 -20.38
CA VAL A 18 11.22 -10.65 -21.58
C VAL A 18 11.79 -9.84 -22.74
N MET A 19 11.30 -8.61 -22.97
CA MET A 19 11.82 -7.76 -24.04
C MET A 19 13.29 -7.37 -23.84
N ILE A 20 13.69 -7.08 -22.59
CA ILE A 20 15.10 -6.81 -22.25
C ILE A 20 15.96 -8.05 -22.49
N ALA A 21 15.49 -9.24 -22.11
CA ALA A 21 16.19 -10.50 -22.39
C ALA A 21 16.34 -10.75 -23.89
N ASN A 22 15.35 -10.33 -24.69
CA ASN A 22 15.40 -10.34 -26.15
C ASN A 22 16.28 -9.21 -26.75
N GLY A 23 17.01 -8.46 -25.92
CA GLY A 23 17.95 -7.42 -26.36
C GLY A 23 17.31 -6.09 -26.77
N LYS A 24 16.01 -5.87 -26.50
CA LYS A 24 15.36 -4.60 -26.80
C LYS A 24 15.85 -3.49 -25.89
N SER A 25 16.10 -2.32 -26.49
CA SER A 25 16.42 -1.11 -25.74
C SER A 25 15.19 -0.56 -25.03
N HIS A 26 15.39 0.21 -23.96
CA HIS A 26 14.27 0.82 -23.23
C HIS A 26 13.38 1.69 -24.14
N ARG A 27 13.97 2.41 -25.11
CA ARG A 27 13.20 3.27 -26.03
C ARG A 27 12.30 2.48 -26.97
N GLU A 28 12.76 1.31 -27.44
CA GLU A 28 11.95 0.41 -28.26
C GLU A 28 10.81 -0.21 -27.45
N ILE A 29 11.08 -0.60 -26.20
CA ILE A 29 10.08 -1.12 -25.28
C ILE A 29 9.01 -0.06 -24.98
N GLU A 30 9.44 1.18 -24.74
CA GLU A 30 8.54 2.32 -24.51
C GLU A 30 7.65 2.59 -25.73
N GLY A 31 8.23 2.55 -26.93
CA GLY A 31 7.48 2.68 -28.19
C GLY A 31 6.46 1.56 -28.39
N PHE A 32 6.87 0.30 -28.19
CA PHE A 32 6.01 -0.88 -28.34
C PHE A 32 4.83 -0.88 -27.35
N LEU A 33 5.09 -0.57 -26.08
CA LEU A 33 4.08 -0.53 -25.04
C LEU A 33 3.26 0.78 -25.05
N GLY A 34 3.57 1.72 -25.95
CA GLY A 34 2.92 3.02 -26.03
C GLY A 34 3.10 3.86 -24.75
N LEU A 35 4.22 3.65 -24.05
CA LEU A 35 4.61 4.41 -22.87
C LEU A 35 5.23 5.75 -23.31
N THR A 36 4.68 6.81 -22.77
CA THR A 36 5.02 8.22 -22.98
C THR A 36 5.43 8.87 -21.66
N GLY A 37 6.20 9.96 -21.73
CA GLY A 37 6.72 10.65 -20.55
C GLY A 37 8.21 10.40 -20.31
N ASP A 38 8.72 10.86 -19.17
CA ASP A 38 10.15 10.78 -18.87
C ASP A 38 10.58 9.37 -18.44
N ARG A 39 11.30 8.70 -19.34
CA ARG A 39 12.00 7.42 -19.16
C ARG A 39 11.22 6.41 -18.28
N PRO A 40 9.96 6.08 -18.64
CA PRO A 40 9.08 5.27 -17.79
C PRO A 40 9.65 3.87 -17.49
N VAL A 41 10.33 3.22 -18.43
CA VAL A 41 10.92 1.88 -18.21
C VAL A 41 12.12 1.97 -17.26
N HIS A 42 13.00 2.96 -17.45
CA HIS A 42 14.13 3.19 -16.55
C HIS A 42 13.67 3.46 -15.11
N ASN A 43 12.68 4.33 -14.96
CA ASN A 43 12.14 4.73 -13.66
C ASN A 43 11.46 3.57 -12.93
N LEU A 44 10.77 2.69 -13.67
CA LEU A 44 10.21 1.44 -13.15
C LEU A 44 11.32 0.53 -12.61
N LEU A 45 12.31 0.19 -13.43
CA LEU A 45 13.41 -0.71 -13.03
C LEU A 45 14.20 -0.16 -11.83
N LYS A 46 14.43 1.15 -11.78
CA LYS A 46 15.07 1.82 -10.65
C LYS A 46 14.26 1.67 -9.34
N ARG A 47 12.93 1.63 -9.42
CA ARG A 47 12.07 1.40 -8.26
C ARG A 47 12.13 -0.06 -7.79
N GLU A 48 12.16 -1.01 -8.72
CA GLU A 48 12.25 -2.44 -8.39
C GLU A 48 13.57 -2.81 -7.73
N ARG A 49 14.69 -2.38 -8.30
CA ARG A 49 16.01 -2.58 -7.68
C ARG A 49 16.12 -1.98 -6.28
N ARG A 50 15.41 -0.87 -6.02
CA ARG A 50 15.34 -0.28 -4.66
C ARG A 50 14.53 -1.14 -3.69
N LYS A 51 13.46 -1.81 -4.15
CA LYS A 51 12.71 -2.76 -3.33
C LYS A 51 13.56 -3.99 -3.02
N GLU A 52 14.19 -4.56 -4.04
CA GLU A 52 15.09 -5.72 -3.90
C GLU A 52 16.21 -5.43 -2.90
N LYS A 53 16.89 -4.27 -3.02
CA LYS A 53 17.93 -3.87 -2.05
C LYS A 53 17.43 -3.79 -0.60
N LYS A 54 16.21 -3.30 -0.38
CA LYS A 54 15.62 -3.24 0.96
C LYS A 54 15.32 -4.65 1.50
N LEU A 55 14.77 -5.52 0.65
CA LEU A 55 14.50 -6.92 1.00
C LEU A 55 15.80 -7.66 1.34
N GLN A 56 16.85 -7.47 0.54
CA GLN A 56 18.19 -8.05 0.80
C GLN A 56 18.81 -7.54 2.10
N ALA A 57 18.58 -6.27 2.46
CA ALA A 57 18.98 -5.72 3.74
C ALA A 57 18.11 -6.18 4.93
N GLY A 58 17.15 -7.09 4.71
CA GLY A 58 16.21 -7.55 5.74
C GLY A 58 15.16 -6.50 6.14
N ILE A 59 15.09 -5.37 5.43
CA ILE A 59 14.14 -4.29 5.71
C ILE A 59 12.86 -4.56 4.92
N ALA A 60 11.81 -5.01 5.62
CA ALA A 60 10.49 -5.16 5.03
C ALA A 60 9.94 -3.81 4.51
N PRO A 61 9.41 -3.74 3.28
CA PRO A 61 8.71 -2.56 2.79
C PRO A 61 7.54 -2.19 3.70
N ARG A 62 7.40 -0.91 4.03
CA ARG A 62 6.24 -0.42 4.79
C ARG A 62 4.94 -0.76 4.04
N PRO A 63 3.90 -1.24 4.74
CA PRO A 63 2.59 -1.45 4.14
C PRO A 63 2.04 -0.14 3.57
N LYS A 64 1.17 -0.26 2.57
CA LYS A 64 0.55 0.91 1.93
C LYS A 64 -0.44 1.56 2.90
N GLY A 65 -0.25 2.84 3.17
CA GLY A 65 -1.06 3.59 4.14
C GLY A 65 -0.35 3.75 5.48
N GLY A 66 -0.93 4.57 6.35
CA GLY A 66 -0.51 4.66 7.75
C GLY A 66 -1.26 3.65 8.62
N PRO A 67 -0.83 3.49 9.88
CA PRO A 67 -1.67 2.87 10.91
C PRO A 67 -3.05 3.56 10.95
N ARG A 68 -4.14 2.82 11.17
CA ARG A 68 -5.43 3.48 11.41
C ARG A 68 -5.35 4.24 12.73
N LYS A 69 -6.15 5.30 12.86
CA LYS A 69 -6.15 6.19 14.03
C LYS A 69 -6.35 5.46 15.37
N ASN A 70 -6.99 4.28 15.35
CA ASN A 70 -7.28 3.47 16.53
C ASN A 70 -6.54 2.13 16.56
N ASP A 71 -5.55 1.90 15.68
CA ASP A 71 -4.76 0.65 15.66
C ASP A 71 -3.67 0.63 16.74
N ALA A 72 -3.36 1.79 17.34
CA ALA A 72 -2.48 1.84 18.49
C ALA A 72 -3.19 1.24 19.72
N PRO A 73 -2.51 0.39 20.51
CA PRO A 73 -3.07 -0.06 21.78
C PRO A 73 -3.42 1.16 22.63
N ARG A 74 -4.65 1.20 23.16
CA ARG A 74 -5.05 2.23 24.11
C ARG A 74 -4.21 2.05 25.37
N SER A 75 -3.98 3.13 26.11
CA SER A 75 -3.45 2.97 27.46
C SER A 75 -4.43 2.14 28.29
N ILE A 76 -3.91 1.39 29.26
CA ILE A 76 -4.73 0.55 30.16
C ILE A 76 -5.82 1.41 30.83
N GLU A 77 -5.49 2.64 31.23
CA GLU A 77 -6.43 3.60 31.81
C GLU A 77 -7.57 4.00 30.85
N ALA A 78 -7.27 4.18 29.56
CA ALA A 78 -8.27 4.53 28.55
C ALA A 78 -9.21 3.36 28.24
N GLU A 79 -8.73 2.12 28.31
CA GLU A 79 -9.58 0.93 28.20
C GLU A 79 -10.50 0.79 29.42
N GLN A 80 -9.95 0.95 30.63
CA GLN A 80 -10.73 0.90 31.86
C GLN A 80 -11.83 1.98 31.89
N ALA A 81 -11.51 3.22 31.51
CA ALA A 81 -12.49 4.31 31.45
C ALA A 81 -13.60 4.02 30.44
N TYR A 82 -13.25 3.45 29.27
CA TYR A 82 -14.23 3.03 28.27
C TYR A 82 -15.14 1.91 28.79
N GLU A 83 -14.57 0.92 29.48
CA GLU A 83 -15.31 -0.21 30.05
C GLU A 83 -16.29 0.25 31.14
N ILE A 84 -15.84 1.11 32.06
CA ILE A 84 -16.69 1.71 33.10
C ILE A 84 -17.83 2.50 32.46
N HIS A 85 -17.54 3.28 31.42
CA HIS A 85 -18.57 4.05 30.71
C HIS A 85 -19.60 3.14 30.04
N ARG A 86 -19.16 2.06 29.36
CA ARG A 86 -20.05 1.06 28.74
C ARG A 86 -20.94 0.39 29.78
N LEU A 87 -20.36 -0.07 30.89
CA LEU A 87 -21.07 -0.73 31.98
C LEU A 87 -22.08 0.19 32.67
N LYS A 88 -21.77 1.48 32.83
CA LYS A 88 -22.73 2.47 33.36
C LYS A 88 -23.93 2.64 32.43
N MET A 89 -23.69 2.68 31.13
CA MET A 89 -24.76 2.77 30.13
C MET A 89 -25.64 1.51 30.11
N GLU A 90 -25.03 0.32 30.13
CA GLU A 90 -25.75 -0.95 30.22
C GLU A 90 -26.60 -1.03 31.49
N ASN A 91 -26.04 -0.71 32.66
CA ASN A 91 -26.79 -0.67 33.91
C ASN A 91 -27.94 0.34 33.86
N LYS A 92 -27.74 1.52 33.26
CA LYS A 92 -28.81 2.50 33.08
C LYS A 92 -29.94 1.93 32.23
N LEU A 93 -29.62 1.28 31.12
CA LEU A 93 -30.61 0.64 30.25
C LEU A 93 -31.37 -0.48 30.97
N LEU A 94 -30.67 -1.34 31.71
CA LEU A 94 -31.29 -2.41 32.49
C LEU A 94 -32.20 -1.87 33.59
N ARG A 95 -31.81 -0.79 34.28
CA ARG A 95 -32.66 -0.12 35.26
C ARG A 95 -33.91 0.51 34.65
N VAL A 96 -33.81 1.01 33.41
CA VAL A 96 -34.97 1.51 32.66
C VAL A 96 -35.86 0.36 32.19
N PHE A 97 -35.30 -0.81 31.88
CA PHE A 97 -36.06 -1.97 31.43
C PHE A 97 -36.79 -2.70 32.57
N CYS A 98 -36.18 -2.76 33.77
CA CYS A 98 -36.73 -3.44 34.94
C CYS A 98 -37.60 -2.54 35.84
N ASN A 99 -37.74 -1.25 35.52
CA ASN A 99 -38.69 -0.33 36.14
C ASN A 99 -39.92 -0.16 35.22
#